data_AF-A0A523Q5L9-F1
#
_entry.id   AF-A0A523Q5L9-F1
#
_cell.length_a   1.000
_cell.length_b   1.000
_cell.length_c   1.000
_cell.angle_alpha   90.00
_cell.angle_beta   90.00
_cell.angle_gamma   90.00
#
_symmetry.space_group_name_H-M   'P 1'
#
loop_
_entity.id
_entity.type
_entity.pdbx_description
1 polymer ?
#
loop_
_entity_poly.entity_id
_entity_poly.type
_entity_poly.pdbx_seq_one_letter_code
_entity_poly.pdbx_strand_id
1 'polypeptide(L)'
;MMVVAMLAVVASMASLALRDSHASKLEEEAARLAALLEGARAHSRTQGTEVRWRPRAADGEQASGFVFMGLTDKTQMPAQWLDARTQAQVLGAPQLSLGPEPFIGAQRVMLRLEDRQLLLATDGMGPFAVVLEPEQGRPVTP
;
A
#
# COMPACT_ATOMS: atom_id res chain seq x y z
N MET A 1 -9.28 -41.94 -42.09
CA MET A 1 -8.84 -40.65 -41.52
C MET A 1 -9.97 -40.08 -40.70
N MET A 2 -9.78 -39.84 -39.41
CA MET A 2 -10.73 -39.11 -38.58
C MET A 2 -9.94 -38.40 -37.48
N VAL A 3 -9.64 -37.13 -37.73
CA VAL A 3 -9.18 -36.18 -36.71
C VAL A 3 -10.45 -35.63 -36.08
N VAL A 4 -10.71 -35.94 -34.81
CA VAL A 4 -11.72 -35.24 -34.01
C VAL A 4 -10.95 -34.42 -32.99
N ALA A 5 -10.78 -33.14 -33.30
CA ALA A 5 -10.32 -32.16 -32.34
C ALA A 5 -11.45 -31.90 -31.34
N MET A 6 -11.31 -32.39 -30.11
CA MET A 6 -12.03 -31.82 -28.97
C MET A 6 -11.12 -30.77 -28.34
N LEU A 7 -11.19 -29.54 -28.84
CA LEU A 7 -10.77 -28.36 -28.09
C LEU A 7 -11.97 -27.92 -27.23
N ALA A 8 -12.04 -28.45 -26.01
CA ALA A 8 -12.90 -27.88 -24.99
C ALA A 8 -12.21 -26.65 -24.42
N VAL A 9 -12.70 -25.46 -24.76
CA VAL A 9 -12.23 -24.19 -24.19
C VAL A 9 -12.71 -24.11 -22.73
N VAL A 10 -11.78 -24.15 -21.79
CA VAL A 10 -12.00 -23.68 -20.42
C VAL A 10 -10.94 -22.64 -20.11
N ALA A 11 -11.18 -21.39 -20.50
CA ALA A 11 -10.28 -20.26 -20.26
C ALA A 11 -10.90 -19.23 -19.30
N SER A 12 -11.50 -19.68 -18.20
CA SER A 12 -12.19 -18.78 -17.25
C SER A 12 -11.72 -18.87 -15.78
N MET A 13 -10.85 -19.81 -15.40
CA MET A 13 -10.34 -19.89 -14.01
C MET A 13 -9.11 -19.00 -13.73
N ALA A 14 -8.29 -18.70 -14.74
CA ALA A 14 -7.06 -17.93 -14.54
C ALA A 14 -7.32 -16.48 -14.04
N SER A 15 -8.40 -15.84 -14.47
CA SER A 15 -8.73 -14.46 -14.09
C SER A 15 -9.13 -14.31 -12.62
N LEU A 16 -9.80 -15.30 -12.04
CA LEU A 16 -10.16 -15.30 -10.61
C LEU A 16 -8.90 -15.46 -9.74
N ALA A 17 -8.01 -16.38 -10.11
CA ALA A 17 -6.74 -16.59 -9.40
C ALA A 17 -5.81 -15.36 -9.46
N LEU A 18 -5.75 -14.66 -10.60
CA LEU A 18 -4.98 -13.42 -10.72
C LEU A 18 -5.54 -12.30 -9.83
N ARG A 19 -6.87 -12.13 -9.81
CA ARG A 19 -7.54 -11.14 -8.95
C ARG A 19 -7.29 -11.42 -7.46
N ASP A 20 -7.36 -12.67 -7.07
CA ASP A 20 -7.04 -13.11 -5.71
C ASP A 20 -5.59 -12.80 -5.35
N SER A 21 -4.66 -13.08 -6.27
CA SER A 21 -3.25 -12.77 -6.07
C SER A 21 -2.96 -11.28 -5.93
N HIS A 22 -3.70 -10.41 -6.64
CA HIS A 22 -3.56 -8.96 -6.49
C HIS A 22 -4.12 -8.44 -5.16
N ALA A 23 -5.20 -9.03 -4.65
CA ALA A 23 -5.74 -8.70 -3.33
C ALA A 23 -4.73 -9.07 -2.23
N SER A 24 -4.24 -10.31 -2.21
CA SER A 24 -3.25 -10.75 -1.22
C SER A 24 -1.95 -9.93 -1.28
N LYS A 25 -1.47 -9.58 -2.48
CA LYS A 25 -0.29 -8.71 -2.62
C LYS A 25 -0.52 -7.31 -2.06
N LEU A 26 -1.70 -6.73 -2.28
CA LEU A 26 -2.02 -5.40 -1.78
C LEU A 26 -2.15 -5.41 -0.24
N GLU A 27 -2.71 -6.46 0.34
CA GLU A 27 -2.77 -6.68 1.80
C GLU A 27 -1.38 -6.84 2.41
N GLU A 28 -0.50 -7.63 1.78
CA GLU A 28 0.89 -7.79 2.21
C GLU A 28 1.63 -6.44 2.17
N GLU A 29 1.46 -5.68 1.08
CA GLU A 29 2.04 -4.34 0.98
C GLU A 29 1.48 -3.40 2.05
N ALA A 30 0.18 -3.45 2.35
CA ALA A 30 -0.43 -2.65 3.39
C ALA A 30 0.17 -2.97 4.77
N ALA A 31 0.26 -4.25 5.13
CA ALA A 31 0.86 -4.68 6.39
C ALA A 31 2.34 -4.26 6.49
N ARG A 32 3.08 -4.44 5.39
CA ARG A 32 4.48 -4.02 5.30
C ARG A 32 4.64 -2.51 5.45
N LEU A 33 3.86 -1.71 4.72
CA LEU A 33 3.92 -0.26 4.80
C LEU A 33 3.56 0.23 6.21
N ALA A 34 2.53 -0.32 6.84
CA ALA A 34 2.17 0.01 8.22
C ALA A 34 3.35 -0.21 9.17
N ALA A 35 4.00 -1.38 9.09
CA ALA A 35 5.19 -1.66 9.90
C ALA A 35 6.35 -0.69 9.65
N LEU A 36 6.57 -0.29 8.39
CA LEU A 36 7.59 0.71 8.04
C LEU A 36 7.25 2.09 8.61
N LEU A 37 6.00 2.55 8.49
CA LEU A 37 5.56 3.84 9.04
C LEU A 37 5.73 3.87 10.57
N GLU A 38 5.37 2.78 11.26
CA GLU A 38 5.57 2.66 12.70
C GLU A 38 7.05 2.62 13.10
N GLY A 39 7.90 1.94 12.32
CA GLY A 39 9.35 1.95 12.53
C GLY A 39 9.95 3.36 12.38
N ALA A 40 9.53 4.10 11.36
CA ALA A 40 9.92 5.49 11.14
C ALA A 40 9.41 6.41 12.27
N ARG A 41 8.18 6.19 12.76
CA ARG A 41 7.64 6.92 13.91
C ARG A 41 8.42 6.65 15.19
N ALA A 42 8.74 5.38 15.47
CA ALA A 42 9.57 5.01 16.61
C ALA A 42 10.97 5.65 16.51
N HIS A 43 11.58 5.65 15.32
CA HIS A 43 12.86 6.30 15.07
C HIS A 43 12.79 7.81 15.33
N SER A 44 11.79 8.49 14.75
CA SER A 44 11.54 9.93 14.92
C SER A 44 11.45 10.33 16.39
N ARG A 45 10.66 9.59 17.18
CA ARG A 45 10.54 9.82 18.63
C ARG A 45 11.84 9.58 19.40
N THR A 46 12.62 8.57 19.00
CA THR A 46 13.88 8.20 19.67
C THR A 46 14.99 9.20 19.38
N GLN A 47 15.06 9.70 18.15
CA GLN A 47 16.06 10.68 17.72
C GLN A 47 15.64 12.12 17.97
N GLY A 48 14.36 12.37 18.25
CA GLY A 48 13.81 13.72 18.40
C GLY A 48 13.79 14.51 17.08
N THR A 49 13.84 13.84 15.93
CA THR A 49 13.87 14.47 14.60
C THR A 49 12.56 14.27 13.87
N GLU A 50 12.12 15.28 13.13
CA GLU A 50 10.92 15.19 12.29
C GLU A 50 11.16 14.18 11.15
N VAL A 51 10.30 13.17 11.06
CA VAL A 51 10.30 12.22 9.94
C VAL A 51 8.99 12.35 9.18
N ARG A 52 9.11 12.45 7.86
CA ARG A 52 7.97 12.57 6.95
C ARG A 52 8.02 11.49 5.89
N TRP A 53 6.86 11.10 5.39
CA TRP A 53 6.76 10.08 4.34
C TRP A 53 5.88 10.55 3.20
N ARG A 54 6.29 10.26 1.96
CA ARG A 54 5.45 10.49 0.78
C ARG A 54 5.68 9.42 -0.28
N PRO A 55 4.66 9.08 -1.08
CA PRO A 55 4.86 8.27 -2.27
C PRO A 55 5.69 9.04 -3.30
N ARG A 56 6.47 8.30 -4.09
CA ARG A 56 7.06 8.81 -5.33
C ARG A 56 6.09 8.50 -6.45
N ALA A 57 5.84 9.47 -7.33
CA ALA A 57 5.08 9.18 -8.53
C ALA A 57 5.82 8.13 -9.36
N ALA A 58 5.08 7.39 -10.18
CA ALA A 58 5.67 6.56 -11.22
C ALA A 58 5.91 7.45 -12.44
N ASP A 59 7.01 8.20 -12.44
CA ASP A 59 7.45 9.00 -13.57
C ASP A 59 8.27 8.12 -14.53
N GLY A 60 7.61 7.48 -15.48
CA GLY A 60 8.26 6.74 -16.57
C GLY A 60 8.96 5.45 -16.13
N GLU A 61 10.28 5.36 -16.36
CA GLU A 61 11.13 4.17 -16.17
C GLU A 61 11.61 4.00 -14.72
N GLN A 62 11.36 4.98 -13.85
CA GLN A 62 11.70 4.90 -12.43
C GLN A 62 10.77 3.92 -11.70
N ALA A 63 11.38 3.00 -10.94
CA ALA A 63 10.66 2.10 -10.05
C ALA A 63 9.78 2.91 -9.09
N SER A 64 8.49 2.59 -9.08
CA SER A 64 7.53 3.13 -8.13
C SER A 64 7.97 2.81 -6.70
N GLY A 65 7.75 3.75 -5.79
CA GLY A 65 8.17 3.61 -4.41
C GLY A 65 7.74 4.77 -3.56
N PHE A 66 8.48 5.02 -2.50
CA PHE A 66 8.23 6.09 -1.55
C PHE A 66 9.53 6.58 -0.93
N VAL A 67 9.46 7.67 -0.18
CA VAL A 67 10.63 8.22 0.49
C VAL A 67 10.29 8.60 1.92
N PHE A 68 11.17 8.21 2.84
CA PHE A 68 11.24 8.76 4.18
C PHE A 68 12.21 9.93 4.19
N MET A 69 11.72 11.10 4.57
CA MET A 69 12.49 12.34 4.69
C MET A 69 12.79 12.57 6.18
N GLY A 70 14.00 12.99 6.51
CA GLY A 70 14.42 13.24 7.90
C GLY A 70 15.09 12.05 8.59
N LEU A 71 15.20 10.90 7.92
CA LEU A 71 16.09 9.81 8.35
C LEU A 71 17.55 10.17 8.03
N THR A 72 18.48 9.76 8.90
CA THR A 72 19.92 9.88 8.63
C THR A 72 20.39 8.81 7.64
N ASP A 73 21.49 9.06 6.92
CA ASP A 73 22.06 8.10 5.95
C ASP A 73 22.40 6.73 6.56
N LYS A 74 22.56 6.66 7.88
CA LYS A 74 22.83 5.42 8.61
C LYS A 74 21.58 4.56 8.83
N THR A 75 20.38 5.12 8.69
CA THR A 75 19.11 4.42 8.87
C THR A 75 18.55 4.03 7.51
N GLN A 76 18.92 2.83 7.05
CA GLN A 76 18.46 2.32 5.78
C GLN A 76 17.08 1.68 5.95
N MET A 77 16.03 2.36 5.48
CA MET A 77 14.67 1.81 5.42
C MET A 77 14.33 1.41 3.98
N PRO A 78 13.56 0.31 3.79
CA PRO A 78 12.98 -0.01 2.49
C PRO A 78 12.19 1.17 1.93
N ALA A 79 12.37 1.46 0.64
CA ALA A 79 11.78 2.60 -0.05
C ALA A 79 11.04 2.20 -1.34
N GLN A 80 10.96 0.90 -1.63
CA GLN A 80 10.38 0.33 -2.84
C GLN A 80 9.13 -0.49 -2.51
N TRP A 81 8.16 -0.51 -3.42
CA TRP A 81 7.01 -1.42 -3.34
C TRP A 81 7.43 -2.87 -3.62
N LEU A 82 6.65 -3.83 -3.15
CA LEU A 82 6.74 -5.25 -3.47
C LEU A 82 6.30 -5.52 -4.92
N ASP A 83 5.25 -4.84 -5.38
CA ASP A 83 4.81 -4.82 -6.77
C ASP A 83 5.02 -3.42 -7.35
N ALA A 84 5.73 -3.32 -8.48
CA ALA A 84 6.02 -2.03 -9.12
C ALA A 84 4.78 -1.32 -9.66
N ARG A 85 3.62 -1.98 -9.71
CA ARG A 85 2.35 -1.36 -10.10
C ARG A 85 1.59 -0.78 -8.90
N THR A 86 2.07 -1.01 -7.68
CA THR A 86 1.47 -0.40 -6.49
C THR A 86 1.57 1.11 -6.58
N GLN A 87 0.44 1.77 -6.35
CA GLN A 87 0.34 3.22 -6.24
C GLN A 87 -0.13 3.58 -4.84
N ALA A 88 0.31 4.72 -4.35
CA ALA A 88 -0.14 5.26 -3.07
C ALA A 88 -0.49 6.74 -3.18
N GLN A 89 -1.50 7.15 -2.43
CA GLN A 89 -1.96 8.53 -2.37
C GLN A 89 -2.26 8.91 -0.92
N VAL A 90 -1.57 9.94 -0.42
CA VAL A 90 -1.92 10.55 0.87
C VAL A 90 -3.20 11.36 0.70
N LEU A 91 -4.16 11.16 1.60
CA LEU A 91 -5.46 11.83 1.54
C LEU A 91 -5.47 13.04 2.47
N GLY A 92 -5.89 14.20 1.96
CA GLY A 92 -6.02 15.43 2.75
C GLY A 92 -4.71 16.15 3.08
N ALA A 93 -3.56 15.62 2.67
CA ALA A 93 -2.24 16.22 2.87
C ALA A 93 -1.27 15.80 1.75
N PRO A 94 -0.18 16.55 1.49
CA PRO A 94 0.82 16.18 0.49
C PRO A 94 1.76 15.04 0.96
N GLN A 95 1.83 14.79 2.26
CA GLN A 95 2.73 13.82 2.89
C GLN A 95 2.21 13.43 4.28
N LEU A 96 2.72 12.32 4.83
CA LEU A 96 2.50 11.92 6.21
C LEU A 96 3.58 12.53 7.12
N SER A 97 3.19 12.93 8.32
CA SER A 97 4.07 13.32 9.43
C SER A 97 4.15 12.20 10.45
N LEU A 98 5.34 11.73 10.80
CA LEU A 98 5.53 10.53 11.62
C LEU A 98 6.14 10.82 13.00
N GLY A 99 6.24 12.08 13.41
CA GLY A 99 6.78 12.49 14.70
C GLY A 99 7.74 13.67 14.57
N PRO A 100 8.47 14.04 15.63
CA PRO A 100 8.73 13.26 16.86
C PRO A 100 7.63 13.30 17.91
N GLU A 101 6.56 14.06 17.68
CA GLU A 101 5.47 14.22 18.63
C GLU A 101 4.70 12.90 18.83
N PRO A 102 4.24 12.60 20.06
CA PRO A 102 3.45 11.40 20.31
C PRO A 102 2.07 11.46 19.62
N PHE A 103 1.51 12.65 19.44
CA PHE A 103 0.23 12.87 18.76
C PHE A 103 0.45 13.56 17.42
N ILE A 104 0.34 12.79 16.34
CA ILE A 104 0.60 13.24 14.96
C ILE A 104 -0.69 13.58 14.18
N GLY A 105 -1.84 13.53 14.85
CA GLY A 105 -3.15 13.71 14.25
C GLY A 105 -3.56 12.58 13.31
N ALA A 106 -4.82 12.63 12.86
CA ALA A 106 -5.37 11.61 11.96
C ALA A 106 -4.79 11.74 10.55
N GLN A 107 -4.32 10.63 10.00
CA GLN A 107 -3.66 10.59 8.69
C GLN A 107 -4.05 9.34 7.91
N ARG A 108 -4.07 9.46 6.59
CA ARG A 108 -4.61 8.43 5.70
C ARG A 108 -3.79 8.30 4.43
N VAL A 109 -3.54 7.06 4.01
CA VAL A 109 -2.93 6.74 2.73
C VAL A 109 -3.73 5.64 2.04
N MET A 110 -4.17 5.92 0.81
CA MET A 110 -4.82 4.96 -0.07
C MET A 110 -3.75 4.22 -0.87
N LEU A 111 -3.70 2.91 -0.75
CA LEU A 111 -2.93 2.02 -1.62
C LEU A 111 -3.82 1.50 -2.74
N ARG A 112 -3.26 1.34 -3.93
CA ARG A 112 -3.96 0.81 -5.10
C ARG A 112 -3.06 -0.16 -5.85
N LEU A 113 -3.65 -1.24 -6.33
CA LEU A 113 -3.03 -2.18 -7.26
C LEU A 113 -4.11 -2.66 -8.22
N GLU A 114 -4.00 -2.28 -9.50
CA GLU A 114 -5.01 -2.56 -10.52
C GLU A 114 -6.41 -2.05 -10.09
N ASP A 115 -7.39 -2.95 -9.97
CA ASP A 115 -8.77 -2.70 -9.54
C ASP A 115 -8.97 -2.79 -8.01
N ARG A 116 -7.91 -3.03 -7.24
CA ARG A 116 -7.94 -3.16 -5.78
C ARG A 116 -7.42 -1.89 -5.11
N GLN A 117 -8.02 -1.55 -3.98
CA GLN A 117 -7.59 -0.43 -3.15
C GLN A 117 -7.65 -0.83 -1.69
N LEU A 118 -6.78 -0.27 -0.86
CA LEU A 118 -6.79 -0.41 0.59
C LEU A 118 -6.55 0.96 1.22
N LEU A 119 -7.29 1.28 2.28
CA LEU A 119 -7.05 2.49 3.05
C LEU A 119 -6.30 2.15 4.34
N LEU A 120 -5.06 2.63 4.47
CA LEU A 120 -4.39 2.69 5.76
C LEU A 120 -4.72 4.03 6.44
N ALA A 121 -5.00 3.98 7.73
CA ALA A 121 -5.22 5.16 8.53
C ALA A 121 -4.67 5.01 9.96
N THR A 122 -4.36 6.15 10.56
CA THR A 122 -4.17 6.31 12.00
C THR A 122 -5.03 7.48 12.48
N ASP A 123 -5.46 7.44 13.74
CA ASP A 123 -6.02 8.58 14.46
C ASP A 123 -4.95 9.50 15.06
N GLY A 124 -3.67 9.13 14.92
CA GLY A 124 -2.52 9.84 15.46
C GLY A 124 -2.09 9.37 16.85
N MET A 125 -2.83 8.47 17.50
CA MET A 125 -2.47 7.85 18.77
C MET A 125 -2.09 6.38 18.58
N GLY A 126 -2.89 5.65 17.80
CA GLY A 126 -2.63 4.25 17.45
C GLY A 126 -1.68 4.09 16.25
N PRO A 127 -1.31 2.84 15.93
CA PRO A 127 -0.57 2.55 14.72
C PRO A 127 -1.40 2.81 13.46
N PHE A 128 -0.75 2.92 12.31
CA PHE A 128 -1.44 2.80 11.03
C PHE A 128 -2.05 1.40 10.88
N ALA A 129 -3.33 1.34 10.51
CA ALA A 129 -4.07 0.10 10.29
C ALA A 129 -4.96 0.21 9.05
N VAL A 130 -5.28 -0.94 8.44
CA VAL A 130 -6.25 -1.01 7.34
C VAL A 130 -7.65 -0.76 7.89
N VAL A 131 -8.36 0.23 7.33
CA VAL A 131 -9.71 0.65 7.77
C VAL A 131 -10.77 0.53 6.69
N LEU A 132 -10.38 0.34 5.43
CA LEU A 132 -11.30 0.07 4.34
C LEU A 132 -10.64 -0.83 3.30
N GLU A 133 -11.18 -2.02 3.13
CA GLU A 133 -11.25 -2.69 1.84
C GLU A 133 -12.53 -2.19 1.17
N PRO A 134 -12.49 -1.54 0.00
CA PRO A 134 -13.72 -1.29 -0.73
C PRO A 134 -14.35 -2.65 -1.01
N GLU A 135 -15.49 -2.90 -0.36
CA GLU A 135 -16.31 -4.10 -0.55
C GLU A 135 -16.54 -4.31 -2.05
N GLN A 136 -15.90 -5.33 -2.60
CA GLN A 136 -16.05 -5.71 -4.00
C GLN A 136 -17.41 -6.39 -4.16
N GLY A 137 -18.44 -5.58 -4.40
CA GLY A 137 -19.73 -5.98 -4.95
C GLY A 137 -20.53 -6.97 -4.11
N ARG A 138 -21.10 -6.51 -2.97
CA ARG A 138 -22.28 -7.18 -2.43
C ARG A 138 -23.50 -6.74 -3.26
N PRO A 139 -24.21 -7.64 -3.97
CA PRO A 139 -25.45 -7.25 -4.63
C PRO A 139 -26.43 -6.78 -3.57
N VAL A 140 -26.88 -5.53 -3.71
CA VAL A 140 -28.05 -5.03 -2.99
C VAL A 140 -29.24 -5.68 -3.69
N THR A 141 -29.78 -6.74 -3.09
CA THR A 141 -31.07 -7.25 -3.52
C THR A 141 -32.13 -6.27 -2.99
N PRO A 142 -32.99 -5.71 -3.85
CA PRO A 142 -34.09 -4.83 -3.43
C PRO A 142 -35.14 -5.57 -2.59
#